data_AF-A0A0F8XY43-F1
#
_entry.id   AF-A0A0F8XY43-F1
#
_cell.length_a   1.000
_cell.length_b   1.000
_cell.length_c   1.000
_cell.angle_alpha   90.00
_cell.angle_beta   90.00
_cell.angle_gamma   90.00
#
_symmetry.space_group_name_H-M   'P 1'
#
loop_
_entity.id
_entity.type
_entity.pdbx_description
1 polymer ?
#
loop_
_entity_poly.entity_id
_entity_poly.type
_entity_poly.pdbx_seq_one_letter_code
_entity_poly.pdbx_strand_id
1 'polypeptide(L)'
;DYIAARFSKSNPMGSKYYYDIPSGIVEKSVDLAIGSYLYVLSTGDISATIFNADTGYRIGGAAATGEYLRGNGTNFVSSAIVADDLGAGYINATTDLLGTLCGTNQILEDQGAAWACIATPSGGAPDLQDAYDNETAPALITQTNALGGIIFDGDLETAEPVLIIRDDVTGQIGLLIDNDSTDTVFPIVESTATTSTPLQEDHTVNLPSGIVDGDLLLIFVDIEDTAAGITFPGGWTQFFFVSDGINRMWGFWRDADGTEGATISVTTTPFAERGVYNAYRISGAEDPIITQPPEVTTFIGANLPSLTPTGGAKDYLWLVVLGTSSSGGAPPANYGNEVSVINFNSMESARRELNAASEDPGDYAGGGANKLTATIAIHPFPARDSPI
;
A
#
# COMPACT_ATOMS: atom_id res chain seq x y z
N ASP A 1 -55.96 -49.67 67.87
CA ASP A 1 -55.46 -48.30 68.04
C ASP A 1 -55.60 -47.52 66.74
N TYR A 2 -56.64 -46.69 66.65
CA TYR A 2 -56.89 -45.77 65.52
C TYR A 2 -56.87 -44.35 66.07
N ILE A 3 -55.95 -43.52 65.57
CA ILE A 3 -55.86 -42.10 65.91
C ILE A 3 -56.91 -41.36 65.08
N ALA A 4 -58.06 -41.07 65.68
CA ALA A 4 -59.00 -40.11 65.11
C ALA A 4 -58.47 -38.70 65.38
N ALA A 5 -57.93 -38.04 64.35
CA ALA A 5 -57.56 -36.63 64.45
C ALA A 5 -58.85 -35.79 64.50
N ARG A 6 -59.22 -35.30 65.69
CA ARG A 6 -60.30 -34.32 65.86
C ARG A 6 -59.75 -32.92 65.65
N PHE A 7 -60.11 -32.29 64.54
CA PHE A 7 -59.90 -30.85 64.36
C PHE A 7 -61.12 -30.10 64.88
N SER A 8 -60.90 -29.17 65.82
CA SER A 8 -61.94 -28.24 66.26
C SER A 8 -61.60 -26.84 65.80
N LYS A 9 -62.49 -26.19 65.05
CA LYS A 9 -62.43 -24.75 64.77
C LYS A 9 -63.50 -24.07 65.61
N SER A 10 -63.09 -23.20 66.53
CA SER A 10 -64.03 -22.39 67.32
C SER A 10 -64.47 -21.17 66.51
N ASN A 11 -65.77 -21.00 66.31
CA ASN A 11 -66.35 -19.72 65.90
C ASN A 11 -66.50 -18.82 67.16
N PRO A 12 -66.45 -17.48 67.08
CA PRO A 12 -66.51 -16.58 68.24
C PRO A 12 -67.80 -16.68 69.07
N MET A 13 -68.82 -17.41 68.60
CA MET A 13 -70.09 -17.61 69.32
C MET A 13 -70.22 -18.98 70.02
N GLY A 14 -69.12 -19.73 70.19
CA GLY A 14 -69.05 -20.84 71.15
C GLY A 14 -69.81 -22.14 70.80
N SER A 15 -70.50 -22.21 69.66
CA SER A 15 -71.15 -23.44 69.20
C SER A 15 -70.14 -24.36 68.50
N LYS A 16 -69.95 -25.59 69.00
CA LYS A 16 -69.12 -26.62 68.35
C LYS A 16 -70.00 -27.50 67.46
N TYR A 17 -69.82 -27.42 66.15
CA TYR A 17 -70.36 -28.41 65.22
C TYR A 17 -69.31 -29.51 65.04
N TYR A 18 -69.68 -30.75 65.34
CA TYR A 18 -68.84 -31.91 65.05
C TYR A 18 -69.33 -32.52 63.74
N TYR A 19 -68.45 -32.59 62.74
CA TYR A 19 -68.68 -33.39 61.56
C TYR A 19 -67.88 -34.69 61.74
N ASP A 20 -68.58 -35.80 61.91
CA ASP A 20 -67.98 -37.12 61.73
C ASP A 20 -67.86 -37.36 60.23
N ILE A 21 -66.63 -37.41 59.73
CA ILE A 21 -66.36 -37.84 58.36
C ILE A 21 -66.31 -39.38 58.39
N PRO A 22 -67.23 -40.09 57.72
CA PRO A 22 -67.17 -41.54 57.65
C PRO A 22 -65.86 -41.98 57.01
N SER A 23 -65.16 -42.92 57.63
CA SER A 23 -63.92 -43.47 57.09
C SER A 23 -64.16 -44.07 55.70
N GLY A 24 -63.57 -43.46 54.66
CA GLY A 24 -63.67 -43.97 53.29
C GLY A 24 -63.81 -42.91 52.19
N ILE A 25 -64.06 -41.65 52.52
CA ILE A 25 -64.07 -40.58 51.51
C ILE A 25 -62.64 -40.02 51.36
N VAL A 26 -61.97 -40.42 50.29
CA VAL A 26 -60.78 -39.72 49.79
C VAL A 26 -61.26 -38.40 49.23
N GLU A 27 -60.85 -37.31 49.86
CA GLU A 27 -61.16 -35.94 49.49
C GLU A 27 -60.75 -35.68 48.04
N LYS A 28 -61.72 -35.60 47.14
CA LYS A 28 -61.57 -34.94 45.85
C LYS A 28 -62.79 -34.03 45.70
N SER A 29 -62.49 -32.74 45.53
CA SER A 29 -63.37 -31.57 45.44
C SER A 29 -64.15 -31.21 46.71
N VAL A 30 -63.61 -30.23 47.44
CA VAL A 30 -64.39 -29.33 48.27
C VAL A 30 -64.96 -28.25 47.35
N ASP A 31 -66.23 -28.38 46.97
CA ASP A 31 -66.96 -27.30 46.28
C ASP A 31 -67.38 -26.25 47.31
N LEU A 32 -66.48 -25.30 47.58
CA LEU A 32 -66.75 -24.18 48.47
C LEU A 32 -67.48 -23.08 47.70
N ALA A 33 -68.79 -23.23 47.52
CA ALA A 33 -69.66 -22.17 47.02
C ALA A 33 -69.87 -21.11 48.12
N ILE A 34 -68.93 -20.18 48.24
CA ILE A 34 -69.15 -18.93 48.97
C ILE A 34 -68.62 -17.78 48.13
N GLY A 35 -69.54 -16.95 47.65
CA GLY A 35 -69.24 -15.72 46.96
C GLY A 35 -68.50 -14.77 47.90
N SER A 36 -67.20 -14.63 47.68
CA SER A 36 -66.33 -13.44 47.87
C SER A 36 -64.90 -13.92 48.16
N TYR A 37 -64.03 -13.82 47.15
CA TYR A 37 -62.57 -14.04 47.14
C TYR A 37 -62.01 -15.32 47.80
N LEU A 38 -61.63 -16.28 46.95
CA LEU A 38 -60.82 -17.44 47.33
C LEU A 38 -59.34 -17.02 47.44
N TYR A 39 -58.81 -16.91 48.67
CA TYR A 39 -57.38 -16.81 48.90
C TYR A 39 -56.76 -18.20 48.82
N VAL A 40 -56.07 -18.52 47.73
CA VAL A 40 -55.29 -19.76 47.60
C VAL A 40 -53.87 -19.50 48.09
N LEU A 41 -53.56 -19.89 49.32
CA LEU A 41 -52.17 -20.06 49.77
C LEU A 41 -51.76 -21.50 49.45
N SER A 42 -51.18 -21.69 48.27
CA SER A 42 -50.63 -22.97 47.81
C SER A 42 -49.15 -22.78 47.47
N THR A 43 -48.30 -23.73 47.86
CA THR A 43 -46.92 -23.85 47.38
C THR A 43 -46.79 -24.86 46.23
N GLY A 44 -47.91 -25.32 45.67
CA GLY A 44 -47.98 -26.23 44.51
C GLY A 44 -48.87 -25.69 43.38
N ASP A 45 -48.76 -26.30 42.21
CA ASP A 45 -49.36 -25.82 40.96
C ASP A 45 -50.89 -25.67 41.05
N ILE A 46 -51.39 -24.47 40.76
CA ILE A 46 -52.82 -24.20 40.64
C ILE A 46 -53.24 -24.57 39.22
N SER A 47 -53.89 -25.72 39.04
CA SER A 47 -54.53 -26.10 37.78
C SER A 47 -56.03 -25.86 37.83
N ALA A 48 -56.50 -24.89 37.03
CA ALA A 48 -57.90 -24.71 36.68
C ALA A 48 -58.05 -24.85 35.16
N THR A 49 -59.26 -25.02 34.62
CA THR A 49 -59.48 -25.15 33.16
C THR A 49 -58.93 -23.96 32.33
N ILE A 50 -58.58 -22.85 32.99
CA ILE A 50 -58.06 -21.60 32.43
C ILE A 50 -56.53 -21.46 32.66
N PHE A 51 -55.94 -22.18 33.62
CA PHE A 51 -54.51 -22.10 33.95
C PHE A 51 -53.93 -23.50 34.18
N ASN A 52 -52.99 -23.95 33.34
CA ASN A 52 -52.19 -25.15 33.56
C ASN A 52 -50.71 -24.73 33.67
N ALA A 53 -50.15 -24.75 34.87
CA ALA A 53 -48.78 -24.26 35.10
C ALA A 53 -47.68 -25.12 34.43
N ASP A 54 -47.98 -26.39 34.11
CA ASP A 54 -47.01 -27.31 33.49
C ASP A 54 -46.85 -27.11 31.97
N THR A 55 -47.89 -26.63 31.28
CA THR A 55 -47.92 -26.56 29.81
C THR A 55 -48.36 -25.21 29.24
N GLY A 56 -48.76 -24.26 30.08
CA GLY A 56 -49.19 -22.90 29.71
C GLY A 56 -50.65 -22.58 30.08
N TYR A 57 -51.03 -21.31 29.99
CA TYR A 57 -52.39 -20.85 30.31
C TYR A 57 -53.24 -20.65 29.04
N ARG A 58 -54.56 -20.86 29.14
CA ARG A 58 -55.53 -20.64 28.04
C ARG A 58 -56.54 -19.60 28.49
N ILE A 59 -56.81 -18.59 27.67
CA ILE A 59 -57.78 -17.55 28.00
C ILE A 59 -59.05 -17.83 27.20
N GLY A 60 -60.19 -17.95 27.87
CA GLY A 60 -61.45 -18.33 27.20
C GLY A 60 -61.46 -19.76 26.64
N GLY A 61 -60.59 -20.65 27.13
CA GLY A 61 -60.54 -22.07 26.74
C GLY A 61 -59.67 -22.38 25.51
N ALA A 62 -59.03 -21.38 24.90
CA ALA A 62 -58.13 -21.54 23.76
C ALA A 62 -56.76 -20.87 24.00
N ALA A 63 -55.75 -21.33 23.26
CA ALA A 63 -54.45 -20.66 23.10
C ALA A 63 -54.22 -20.47 21.60
N ALA A 64 -54.79 -19.39 21.05
CA ALA A 64 -54.65 -19.07 19.65
C ALA A 64 -53.19 -18.68 19.34
N THR A 65 -52.65 -19.14 18.20
CA THR A 65 -51.30 -18.75 17.75
C THR A 65 -51.28 -17.30 17.32
N GLY A 66 -50.25 -16.55 17.74
CA GLY A 66 -50.07 -15.14 17.39
C GLY A 66 -50.82 -14.14 18.29
N GLU A 67 -51.47 -14.63 19.35
CA GLU A 67 -52.05 -13.78 20.39
C GLU A 67 -51.14 -13.71 21.63
N TYR A 68 -51.23 -12.58 22.33
CA TYR A 68 -50.44 -12.23 23.49
C TYR A 68 -51.36 -11.75 24.62
N LEU A 69 -50.87 -11.83 25.86
CA LEU A 69 -51.52 -11.18 27.00
C LEU A 69 -51.38 -9.67 26.90
N ARG A 70 -52.49 -8.98 26.62
CA ARG A 70 -52.52 -7.53 26.45
C ARG A 70 -53.44 -6.86 27.44
N GLY A 71 -53.03 -5.72 27.99
CA GLY A 71 -53.89 -4.89 28.82
C GLY A 71 -54.86 -4.08 27.95
N ASN A 72 -56.16 -4.14 28.23
CA ASN A 72 -57.17 -3.28 27.56
C ASN A 72 -57.55 -2.05 28.40
N GLY A 73 -56.69 -1.64 29.34
CA GLY A 73 -56.93 -0.55 30.29
C GLY A 73 -57.75 -0.94 31.52
N THR A 74 -58.34 -2.14 31.58
CA THR A 74 -59.06 -2.63 32.78
C THR A 74 -58.71 -4.07 33.12
N ASN A 75 -58.48 -4.93 32.12
CA ASN A 75 -58.14 -6.33 32.28
C ASN A 75 -56.99 -6.74 31.35
N PHE A 76 -56.38 -7.89 31.63
CA PHE A 76 -55.56 -8.60 30.65
C PHE A 76 -56.45 -9.51 29.78
N VAL A 77 -56.31 -9.41 28.46
CA VAL A 77 -57.07 -10.15 27.46
C VAL A 77 -56.11 -10.78 26.44
N SER A 78 -56.54 -11.84 25.74
CA SER A 78 -55.82 -12.42 24.61
C SER A 78 -56.09 -11.60 23.35
N SER A 79 -55.05 -11.08 22.69
CA SER A 79 -55.17 -10.30 21.46
C SER A 79 -53.84 -10.26 20.70
N ALA A 80 -53.86 -10.03 19.40
CA ALA A 80 -52.65 -9.77 18.61
C ALA A 80 -51.96 -8.47 19.08
N ILE A 81 -50.64 -8.36 18.87
CA ILE A 81 -49.92 -7.09 19.02
C ILE A 81 -50.49 -6.08 18.02
N VAL A 82 -50.75 -4.86 18.46
CA VAL A 82 -51.15 -3.73 17.63
C VAL A 82 -50.14 -2.60 17.75
N ALA A 83 -50.27 -1.63 16.85
CA ALA A 83 -49.49 -0.40 16.80
C ALA A 83 -49.19 0.24 18.17
N ASP A 84 -50.21 0.39 19.01
CA ASP A 84 -50.10 1.07 20.31
C ASP A 84 -49.29 0.31 21.36
N ASP A 85 -48.99 -0.98 21.14
CA ASP A 85 -48.13 -1.75 22.05
C ASP A 85 -46.64 -1.46 21.85
N LEU A 86 -46.28 -0.90 20.71
CA LEU A 86 -44.90 -0.62 20.34
C LEU A 86 -44.59 0.83 20.73
N GLY A 87 -43.50 1.04 21.48
CA GLY A 87 -43.06 2.37 21.87
C GLY A 87 -42.81 3.28 20.67
N ALA A 88 -42.82 4.61 20.88
CA ALA A 88 -42.56 5.58 19.82
C ALA A 88 -41.25 5.24 19.07
N GLY A 89 -41.31 5.14 17.73
CA GLY A 89 -40.16 4.86 16.87
C GLY A 89 -40.11 3.48 16.20
N TYR A 90 -41.15 2.65 16.31
CA TYR A 90 -41.22 1.41 15.51
C TYR A 90 -41.60 1.72 14.06
N ILE A 91 -40.97 1.02 13.11
CA ILE A 91 -41.21 1.19 11.68
C ILE A 91 -42.36 0.27 11.25
N ASN A 92 -43.45 0.84 10.74
CA ASN A 92 -44.53 0.09 10.13
C ASN A 92 -44.27 -0.07 8.63
N ALA A 93 -43.83 -1.25 8.21
CA ALA A 93 -43.48 -1.54 6.82
C ALA A 93 -44.59 -1.27 5.77
N THR A 94 -45.84 -1.14 6.18
CA THR A 94 -46.96 -0.80 5.26
C THR A 94 -47.29 0.69 5.18
N THR A 95 -47.03 1.50 6.22
CA THR A 95 -47.28 2.95 6.18
C THR A 95 -46.02 3.76 5.98
N ASP A 96 -44.90 3.29 6.53
CA ASP A 96 -43.63 4.01 6.57
C ASP A 96 -42.82 3.77 5.29
N LEU A 97 -42.82 2.56 4.74
CA LEU A 97 -42.17 2.30 3.45
C LEU A 97 -42.96 2.79 2.24
N LEU A 98 -44.27 3.03 2.37
CA LEU A 98 -45.12 3.55 1.29
C LEU A 98 -45.32 5.06 1.34
N GLY A 99 -44.96 5.72 2.44
CA GLY A 99 -45.06 7.15 2.65
C GLY A 99 -43.71 7.79 2.93
N THR A 100 -42.86 7.92 1.90
CA THR A 100 -41.73 8.87 1.78
C THR A 100 -41.11 9.28 3.13
N LEU A 101 -40.45 8.34 3.83
CA LEU A 101 -39.87 8.59 5.16
C LEU A 101 -38.92 9.79 5.17
N CYS A 102 -38.31 10.04 4.01
CA CYS A 102 -37.51 11.20 3.72
C CYS A 102 -37.96 11.80 2.39
N GLY A 103 -37.92 13.13 2.25
CA GLY A 103 -38.33 13.82 1.03
C GLY A 103 -37.54 13.36 -0.20
N THR A 104 -37.99 13.73 -1.40
CA THR A 104 -37.23 13.49 -2.64
C THR A 104 -35.79 14.00 -2.46
N ASN A 105 -34.80 13.13 -2.66
CA ASN A 105 -33.36 13.38 -2.42
C ASN A 105 -32.96 13.46 -0.94
N GLN A 106 -33.49 12.57 -0.10
CA GLN A 106 -33.01 12.36 1.26
C GLN A 106 -32.91 10.86 1.56
N ILE A 107 -31.94 10.48 2.39
CA ILE A 107 -31.73 9.11 2.90
C ILE A 107 -31.94 9.11 4.41
N LEU A 108 -32.56 8.06 4.93
CA LEU A 108 -32.71 7.86 6.37
C LEU A 108 -31.41 7.23 6.90
N GLU A 109 -30.65 7.97 7.70
CA GLU A 109 -29.40 7.51 8.30
C GLU A 109 -29.56 7.38 9.83
N ASP A 110 -29.00 6.31 10.39
CA ASP A 110 -28.90 6.14 11.82
C ASP A 110 -27.76 7.02 12.37
N GLN A 111 -28.11 8.07 13.10
CA GLN A 111 -27.17 8.99 13.75
C GLN A 111 -26.85 8.56 15.19
N GLY A 112 -27.02 7.27 15.50
CA GLY A 112 -26.68 6.62 16.76
C GLY A 112 -27.71 6.78 17.88
N ALA A 113 -28.33 7.95 18.02
CA ALA A 113 -29.38 8.21 19.03
C ALA A 113 -30.78 8.40 18.42
N ALA A 114 -30.86 8.64 17.11
CA ALA A 114 -32.10 8.80 16.36
C ALA A 114 -31.84 8.57 14.87
N TRP A 115 -32.89 8.18 14.15
CA TRP A 115 -32.90 8.14 12.70
C TRP A 115 -33.20 9.55 12.17
N ALA A 116 -32.39 10.05 11.24
CA ALA A 116 -32.55 11.36 10.63
C ALA A 116 -32.58 11.26 9.11
N CYS A 117 -33.43 12.07 8.47
CA CYS A 117 -33.35 12.28 7.02
C CYS A 117 -32.21 13.25 6.73
N ILE A 118 -31.13 12.72 6.19
CA ILE A 118 -30.05 13.53 5.63
C ILE A 118 -30.36 13.83 4.17
N ALA A 119 -29.98 15.02 3.69
CA ALA A 119 -29.96 15.26 2.25
C ALA A 119 -29.10 14.17 1.61
N THR A 120 -29.58 13.54 0.54
CA THR A 120 -28.66 12.85 -0.37
C THR A 120 -27.61 13.91 -0.70
N PRO A 121 -26.32 13.67 -0.41
CA PRO A 121 -25.29 14.60 -0.82
C PRO A 121 -25.52 14.93 -2.31
N SER A 122 -25.24 16.16 -2.73
CA SER A 122 -25.48 16.55 -4.12
C SER A 122 -24.51 15.88 -5.11
N GLY A 123 -23.55 15.09 -4.63
CA GLY A 123 -22.91 14.00 -5.38
C GLY A 123 -23.61 12.71 -4.95
N GLY A 124 -23.87 11.77 -5.86
CA GLY A 124 -24.71 10.60 -5.62
C GLY A 124 -24.35 9.79 -4.37
N ALA A 125 -25.01 8.63 -4.17
CA ALA A 125 -24.39 7.62 -3.28
C ALA A 125 -22.90 7.58 -3.59
N PRO A 126 -21.97 7.55 -2.59
CA PRO A 126 -20.55 7.46 -2.86
C PRO A 126 -20.37 6.23 -3.73
N ASP A 127 -20.39 6.50 -5.02
CA ASP A 127 -20.04 5.59 -6.07
C ASP A 127 -18.58 5.32 -5.73
N LEU A 128 -18.12 4.13 -6.03
CA LEU A 128 -16.69 3.86 -6.01
C LEU A 128 -15.94 4.95 -6.80
N GLN A 129 -16.60 5.64 -7.74
CA GLN A 129 -16.20 6.88 -8.39
C GLN A 129 -15.79 8.04 -7.44
N ASP A 130 -16.45 8.30 -6.31
CA ASP A 130 -16.03 9.39 -5.39
C ASP A 130 -14.80 9.00 -4.55
N ALA A 131 -14.60 7.69 -4.32
CA ALA A 131 -13.36 7.17 -3.76
C ALA A 131 -12.21 7.18 -4.81
N TYR A 132 -12.56 6.94 -6.08
CA TYR A 132 -11.67 6.89 -7.23
C TYR A 132 -11.26 8.29 -7.74
N ASP A 133 -12.13 9.29 -7.69
CA ASP A 133 -11.89 10.67 -8.11
C ASP A 133 -11.12 11.48 -7.04
N ASN A 134 -11.10 11.00 -5.78
CA ASN A 134 -10.22 11.51 -4.72
C ASN A 134 -8.85 10.83 -4.71
N GLU A 135 -8.62 9.86 -5.60
CA GLU A 135 -7.33 9.23 -5.81
C GLU A 135 -6.65 9.91 -7.01
N THR A 136 -5.41 10.35 -6.85
CA THR A 136 -4.71 11.25 -7.79
C THR A 136 -4.36 10.63 -9.16
N ALA A 137 -4.90 9.45 -9.52
CA ALA A 137 -4.75 8.85 -10.84
C ALA A 137 -5.74 7.70 -11.13
N PRO A 138 -7.01 7.98 -11.49
CA PRO A 138 -7.90 6.96 -11.99
C PRO A 138 -7.69 6.72 -13.50
N ALA A 139 -7.05 5.61 -13.88
CA ALA A 139 -7.03 5.15 -15.27
C ALA A 139 -8.36 4.46 -15.64
N LEU A 140 -9.32 5.24 -16.15
CA LEU A 140 -10.59 4.72 -16.66
C LEU A 140 -10.37 3.95 -17.98
N ILE A 141 -10.24 2.62 -17.91
CA ILE A 141 -10.27 1.79 -19.12
C ILE A 141 -11.73 1.62 -19.56
N THR A 142 -12.12 2.35 -20.61
CA THR A 142 -13.43 2.20 -21.23
C THR A 142 -13.34 1.38 -22.51
N GLN A 143 -14.19 0.36 -22.57
CA GLN A 143 -14.69 -0.41 -23.70
C GLN A 143 -14.05 -1.75 -24.09
N THR A 144 -14.87 -2.74 -23.77
CA THR A 144 -15.14 -4.01 -24.44
C THR A 144 -15.43 -3.87 -25.94
N ASN A 145 -14.82 -4.72 -26.76
CA ASN A 145 -15.34 -5.05 -28.07
C ASN A 145 -16.41 -6.16 -27.97
N ALA A 146 -17.15 -6.40 -29.06
CA ALA A 146 -18.31 -7.29 -29.13
C ALA A 146 -18.02 -8.79 -28.88
N LEU A 147 -16.80 -9.17 -28.49
CA LEU A 147 -16.43 -10.55 -28.16
C LEU A 147 -16.00 -10.75 -26.69
N GLY A 148 -16.10 -9.72 -25.83
CA GLY A 148 -15.99 -9.88 -24.38
C GLY A 148 -14.62 -10.36 -23.86
N GLY A 149 -13.57 -10.33 -24.69
CA GLY A 149 -12.20 -10.63 -24.27
C GLY A 149 -11.42 -9.35 -23.99
N ILE A 150 -10.82 -9.27 -22.80
CA ILE A 150 -9.76 -8.30 -22.50
C ILE A 150 -8.46 -8.94 -22.96
N ILE A 151 -7.79 -8.36 -23.96
CA ILE A 151 -6.47 -8.80 -24.44
C ILE A 151 -5.44 -7.84 -23.85
N PHE A 152 -4.53 -8.35 -23.04
CA PHE A 152 -3.34 -7.62 -22.60
C PHE A 152 -2.20 -7.98 -23.55
N ASP A 153 -1.96 -7.14 -24.55
CA ASP A 153 -0.75 -7.20 -25.38
C ASP A 153 0.33 -6.37 -24.66
N GLY A 154 1.12 -7.03 -23.82
CA GLY A 154 2.29 -6.46 -23.15
C GLY A 154 3.27 -7.56 -22.78
N ASP A 155 4.55 -7.34 -23.06
CA ASP A 155 5.60 -8.36 -22.93
C ASP A 155 5.67 -8.91 -21.50
N LEU A 156 5.38 -10.20 -21.41
CA LEU A 156 5.27 -10.98 -20.20
C LEU A 156 6.67 -11.24 -19.63
N GLU A 157 7.20 -10.34 -18.79
CA GLU A 157 8.43 -10.63 -18.04
C GLU A 157 8.11 -11.59 -16.88
N THR A 158 8.63 -12.81 -17.02
CA THR A 158 8.22 -14.01 -16.28
C THR A 158 8.93 -14.18 -14.94
N ALA A 159 8.40 -13.60 -13.85
CA ALA A 159 8.87 -13.96 -12.51
C ALA A 159 7.78 -14.08 -11.44
N GLU A 160 6.58 -14.51 -11.84
CA GLU A 160 5.45 -14.99 -11.01
C GLU A 160 4.25 -14.02 -10.87
N PRO A 161 3.33 -13.98 -11.86
CA PRO A 161 1.94 -13.68 -11.55
C PRO A 161 1.12 -14.98 -11.52
N VAL A 162 0.77 -15.43 -10.32
CA VAL A 162 -0.30 -16.42 -10.12
C VAL A 162 -1.64 -15.69 -10.20
N LEU A 163 -2.27 -15.77 -11.38
CA LEU A 163 -3.64 -15.30 -11.58
C LEU A 163 -4.64 -16.38 -11.14
N ILE A 164 -5.23 -16.23 -9.95
CA ILE A 164 -6.37 -17.06 -9.51
C ILE A 164 -7.65 -16.26 -9.72
N ILE A 165 -8.44 -16.68 -10.72
CA ILE A 165 -9.81 -16.21 -10.90
C ILE A 165 -10.75 -17.33 -10.45
N ARG A 166 -11.50 -17.10 -9.38
CA ARG A 166 -12.72 -17.85 -9.09
C ARG A 166 -13.85 -16.86 -8.78
N ASP A 167 -14.94 -16.96 -9.52
CA ASP A 167 -16.27 -16.55 -9.06
C ASP A 167 -17.32 -17.50 -9.65
N ASP A 168 -18.26 -17.93 -8.81
CA ASP A 168 -19.40 -18.78 -9.16
C ASP A 168 -20.76 -18.09 -9.03
N VAL A 169 -20.85 -16.75 -8.78
CA VAL A 169 -22.18 -16.16 -8.48
C VAL A 169 -22.56 -14.82 -9.13
N THR A 170 -21.69 -13.87 -9.52
CA THR A 170 -22.22 -12.52 -9.85
C THR A 170 -21.75 -11.86 -11.15
N GLY A 171 -20.89 -12.48 -11.94
CA GLY A 171 -20.68 -12.10 -13.34
C GLY A 171 -20.00 -10.73 -13.56
N GLN A 172 -19.31 -10.20 -12.55
CA GLN A 172 -18.37 -9.10 -12.73
C GLN A 172 -16.99 -9.50 -12.22
N ILE A 173 -16.01 -9.51 -13.12
CA ILE A 173 -14.61 -9.80 -12.85
C ILE A 173 -13.91 -8.45 -12.60
N GLY A 174 -13.42 -8.23 -11.38
CA GLY A 174 -12.52 -7.11 -11.07
C GLY A 174 -11.08 -7.55 -11.30
N LEU A 175 -10.31 -6.75 -12.04
CA LEU A 175 -8.86 -6.89 -12.16
C LEU A 175 -8.22 -5.74 -11.41
N LEU A 176 -7.52 -6.04 -10.32
CA LEU A 176 -6.59 -5.10 -9.69
C LEU A 176 -5.22 -5.39 -10.31
N ILE A 177 -4.76 -4.48 -11.16
CA ILE A 177 -3.38 -4.48 -11.62
C ILE A 177 -2.68 -3.49 -10.72
N ASP A 178 -1.83 -4.01 -9.85
CA ASP A 178 -0.91 -3.19 -9.09
C ASP A 178 0.15 -2.63 -10.05
N ASN A 179 0.32 -1.32 -10.07
CA ASN A 179 1.36 -0.63 -10.83
C ASN A 179 2.37 0.05 -9.90
N ASP A 180 2.34 -0.25 -8.59
CA ASP A 180 3.29 0.28 -7.62
C ASP A 180 4.55 -0.60 -7.53
N SER A 181 5.27 -0.80 -8.64
CA SER A 181 6.63 -1.34 -8.50
C SER A 181 7.51 -0.30 -7.79
N THR A 182 7.49 -0.37 -6.45
CA THR A 182 8.19 0.50 -5.51
C THR A 182 9.66 0.12 -5.33
N ASP A 183 10.15 -0.84 -6.12
CA ASP A 183 11.57 -1.16 -6.15
C ASP A 183 12.31 -0.05 -6.93
N THR A 184 12.75 0.97 -6.21
CA THR A 184 13.90 1.76 -6.66
C THR A 184 15.09 0.81 -6.73
N VAL A 185 15.43 0.37 -7.95
CA VAL A 185 16.64 -0.41 -8.18
C VAL A 185 17.79 0.56 -8.40
N PHE A 186 18.96 0.26 -7.81
CA PHE A 186 20.18 0.98 -8.10
C PHE A 186 20.43 1.05 -9.62
N PRO A 187 20.99 2.15 -10.16
CA PRO A 187 21.54 2.13 -11.52
C PRO A 187 22.55 1.00 -11.67
N ILE A 188 22.45 0.22 -12.74
CA ILE A 188 23.24 -0.99 -12.96
C ILE A 188 24.31 -0.69 -13.99
N VAL A 189 25.58 -0.90 -13.62
CA VAL A 189 26.65 -0.89 -14.64
C VAL A 189 26.60 -2.19 -15.44
N GLU A 190 26.07 -2.09 -16.64
CA GLU A 190 25.91 -3.18 -17.58
C GLU A 190 27.23 -3.65 -18.19
N SER A 191 28.08 -2.70 -18.59
CA SER A 191 29.39 -2.99 -19.15
C SER A 191 30.31 -1.78 -19.10
N THR A 192 31.60 -2.02 -19.29
CA THR A 192 32.64 -0.98 -19.30
C THR A 192 33.57 -1.20 -20.48
N ALA A 193 34.26 -0.14 -20.89
CA ALA A 193 35.34 -0.19 -21.87
C ALA A 193 36.49 0.70 -21.42
N THR A 194 37.70 0.34 -21.81
CA THR A 194 38.89 1.16 -21.59
C THR A 194 39.58 1.47 -22.90
N THR A 195 40.23 2.63 -22.95
CA THR A 195 41.06 3.04 -24.09
C THR A 195 42.33 3.69 -23.59
N SER A 196 43.47 3.33 -24.17
CA SER A 196 44.69 4.14 -24.10
C SER A 196 45.10 4.52 -25.51
N THR A 197 45.59 5.75 -25.68
CA THR A 197 45.97 6.32 -26.97
C THR A 197 47.44 6.76 -26.97
N PRO A 198 48.13 6.67 -28.12
CA PRO A 198 49.46 7.25 -28.26
C PRO A 198 49.36 8.78 -28.35
N LEU A 199 50.50 9.46 -28.45
CA LEU A 199 50.55 10.91 -28.62
C LEU A 199 49.96 11.32 -29.98
N GLN A 200 48.72 11.81 -30.00
CA GLN A 200 48.01 12.25 -31.22
C GLN A 200 46.92 13.27 -30.89
N GLU A 201 46.30 13.91 -31.89
CA GLU A 201 45.18 14.84 -31.65
C GLU A 201 43.83 14.12 -31.66
N ASP A 202 43.59 13.24 -32.64
CA ASP A 202 42.32 12.50 -32.78
C ASP A 202 42.41 11.13 -32.12
N HIS A 203 41.59 10.88 -31.11
CA HIS A 203 41.59 9.69 -30.28
C HIS A 203 40.37 8.82 -30.63
N THR A 204 40.60 7.56 -31.01
CA THR A 204 39.52 6.58 -31.16
C THR A 204 39.25 5.94 -29.80
N VAL A 205 38.13 6.32 -29.18
CA VAL A 205 37.73 5.87 -27.83
C VAL A 205 36.70 4.75 -27.96
N ASN A 206 36.99 3.61 -27.34
CA ASN A 206 36.07 2.47 -27.27
C ASN A 206 34.88 2.80 -26.38
N LEU A 207 33.68 2.44 -26.84
CA LEU A 207 32.46 2.46 -26.05
C LEU A 207 32.15 1.06 -25.50
N PRO A 208 31.42 0.95 -24.38
CA PRO A 208 30.95 -0.33 -23.87
C PRO A 208 30.03 -1.03 -24.89
N SER A 209 29.99 -2.36 -24.87
CA SER A 209 29.12 -3.14 -25.76
C SER A 209 27.66 -3.09 -25.34
N GLY A 210 26.72 -3.35 -26.26
CA GLY A 210 25.31 -3.59 -25.94
C GLY A 210 24.52 -2.35 -25.55
N ILE A 211 24.95 -1.17 -26.00
CA ILE A 211 24.27 0.10 -25.78
C ILE A 211 22.87 0.04 -26.41
N VAL A 212 21.87 0.44 -25.63
CA VAL A 212 20.47 0.58 -26.05
C VAL A 212 19.97 1.99 -25.74
N ASP A 213 18.86 2.38 -26.38
CA ASP A 213 18.18 3.65 -26.13
C ASP A 213 17.78 3.76 -24.64
N GLY A 214 18.07 4.91 -24.03
CA GLY A 214 17.84 5.19 -22.60
C GLY A 214 18.93 4.72 -21.62
N ASP A 215 20.01 4.07 -22.10
CA ASP A 215 21.19 3.82 -21.25
C ASP A 215 21.94 5.14 -20.99
N LEU A 216 22.41 5.36 -19.76
CA LEU A 216 23.37 6.42 -19.46
C LEU A 216 24.79 5.98 -19.82
N LEU A 217 25.45 6.74 -20.68
CA LEU A 217 26.87 6.56 -20.97
C LEU A 217 27.71 7.58 -20.23
N LEU A 218 28.80 7.13 -19.61
CA LEU A 218 29.81 8.00 -19.00
C LEU A 218 31.18 7.73 -19.62
N ILE A 219 31.96 8.77 -19.84
CA ILE A 219 33.37 8.67 -20.17
C ILE A 219 34.17 9.58 -19.24
N PHE A 220 35.10 8.97 -18.54
CA PHE A 220 36.17 9.66 -17.84
C PHE A 220 37.38 9.67 -18.75
N VAL A 221 38.12 10.77 -18.73
CA VAL A 221 39.37 10.91 -19.47
C VAL A 221 40.40 11.64 -18.62
N ASP A 222 41.61 11.09 -18.57
CA ASP A 222 42.79 11.76 -18.08
C ASP A 222 43.77 11.90 -19.24
N ILE A 223 44.29 13.12 -19.38
CA ILE A 223 45.43 13.41 -20.26
C ILE A 223 46.50 14.08 -19.41
N GLU A 224 47.73 13.70 -19.70
CA GLU A 224 48.91 14.34 -19.12
C GLU A 224 49.38 15.41 -20.10
N ASP A 225 49.73 16.60 -19.60
CA ASP A 225 50.28 17.78 -20.30
C ASP A 225 49.28 18.94 -20.53
N THR A 226 49.74 19.95 -21.26
CA THR A 226 49.23 21.31 -21.32
C THR A 226 48.08 21.51 -22.30
N ALA A 227 47.63 20.44 -22.96
CA ALA A 227 46.41 20.34 -23.76
C ALA A 227 45.30 21.30 -23.33
N ALA A 228 45.10 22.39 -24.05
CA ALA A 228 44.19 23.45 -23.62
C ALA A 228 42.72 23.00 -23.55
N GLY A 229 42.33 21.98 -24.32
CA GLY A 229 40.99 21.41 -24.28
C GLY A 229 40.84 20.06 -24.97
N ILE A 230 39.70 19.43 -24.69
CA ILE A 230 39.26 18.17 -25.28
C ILE A 230 37.86 18.38 -25.88
N THR A 231 37.62 17.84 -27.08
CA THR A 231 36.36 17.99 -27.81
C THR A 231 35.77 16.60 -28.04
N PHE A 232 34.55 16.40 -27.55
CA PHE A 232 33.75 15.21 -27.81
C PHE A 232 32.81 15.44 -28.99
N PRO A 233 32.34 14.37 -29.67
CA PRO A 233 31.35 14.50 -30.72
C PRO A 233 30.01 15.01 -30.16
N GLY A 234 29.13 15.47 -31.06
CA GLY A 234 27.83 16.01 -30.67
C GLY A 234 27.00 15.03 -29.82
N GLY A 235 26.25 15.58 -28.86
CA GLY A 235 25.39 14.83 -27.94
C GLY A 235 26.11 14.26 -26.72
N TRP A 236 27.38 14.60 -26.50
CA TRP A 236 28.06 14.41 -25.22
C TRP A 236 28.11 15.72 -24.44
N THR A 237 27.84 15.65 -23.14
CA THR A 237 27.83 16.80 -22.23
C THR A 237 28.93 16.65 -21.19
N GLN A 238 29.81 17.65 -21.07
CA GLN A 238 30.78 17.71 -19.99
C GLN A 238 30.06 18.02 -18.66
N PHE A 239 30.35 17.26 -17.60
CA PHE A 239 29.80 17.54 -16.27
C PHE A 239 30.86 17.83 -15.21
N PHE A 240 32.13 17.51 -15.45
CA PHE A 240 33.23 18.07 -14.67
C PHE A 240 34.53 18.23 -15.45
N PHE A 241 35.41 19.07 -14.90
CA PHE A 241 36.80 19.23 -15.27
C PHE A 241 37.62 19.58 -14.03
N VAL A 242 38.76 18.94 -13.84
CA VAL A 242 39.72 19.25 -12.78
C VAL A 242 41.15 19.16 -13.33
N SER A 243 42.04 20.03 -12.86
CA SER A 243 43.45 20.03 -13.25
C SER A 243 44.34 20.57 -12.13
N ASP A 244 45.51 19.98 -11.97
CA ASP A 244 46.59 20.48 -11.10
C ASP A 244 47.67 21.28 -11.87
N GLY A 245 47.42 21.53 -13.17
CA GLY A 245 48.34 22.18 -14.09
C GLY A 245 49.26 21.23 -14.87
N ILE A 246 49.35 19.96 -14.47
CA ILE A 246 50.12 18.91 -15.16
C ILE A 246 49.18 17.85 -15.72
N ASN A 247 48.35 17.26 -14.85
CA ASN A 247 47.30 16.33 -15.22
C ASN A 247 45.97 17.07 -15.38
N ARG A 248 45.10 16.50 -16.20
CA ARG A 248 43.77 17.05 -16.48
C ARG A 248 42.78 15.91 -16.62
N MET A 249 41.71 15.97 -15.83
CA MET A 249 40.66 14.97 -15.82
C MET A 249 39.31 15.59 -16.13
N TRP A 250 38.55 14.94 -17.02
CA TRP A 250 37.18 15.32 -17.36
C TRP A 250 36.22 14.15 -17.21
N GLY A 251 34.96 14.50 -17.03
CA GLY A 251 33.83 13.59 -17.18
C GLY A 251 32.84 14.11 -18.20
N PHE A 252 32.42 13.21 -19.07
CA PHE A 252 31.37 13.42 -20.07
C PHE A 252 30.26 12.40 -19.87
N TRP A 253 29.02 12.80 -20.11
CA TRP A 253 27.88 11.91 -20.16
C TRP A 253 27.10 12.06 -21.45
N ARG A 254 26.33 11.02 -21.81
CA ARG A 254 25.37 11.01 -22.90
C ARG A 254 24.19 10.11 -22.52
N ASP A 255 22.99 10.57 -22.80
CA ASP A 255 21.80 9.72 -22.85
C ASP A 255 21.83 8.97 -24.20
N ALA A 256 21.84 7.63 -24.15
CA ALA A 256 22.05 6.82 -25.33
C ALA A 256 20.78 6.78 -26.19
N ASP A 257 20.96 6.89 -27.51
CA ASP A 257 19.89 6.72 -28.51
C ASP A 257 20.01 5.41 -29.31
N GLY A 258 20.96 4.55 -28.92
CA GLY A 258 21.28 3.28 -29.57
C GLY A 258 22.09 3.43 -30.88
N THR A 259 22.51 4.64 -31.25
CA THR A 259 23.25 4.90 -32.50
C THR A 259 24.75 5.12 -32.31
N GLU A 260 25.25 5.07 -31.08
CA GLU A 260 26.62 5.47 -30.71
C GLU A 260 27.71 4.63 -31.37
N GLY A 261 27.40 3.40 -31.78
CA GLY A 261 28.36 2.46 -32.34
C GLY A 261 29.34 1.92 -31.29
N ALA A 262 30.47 1.35 -31.75
CA ALA A 262 31.47 0.74 -30.87
C ALA A 262 32.58 1.71 -30.42
N THR A 263 32.73 2.84 -31.10
CA THR A 263 33.80 3.81 -30.85
C THR A 263 33.37 5.22 -31.21
N ILE A 264 33.95 6.22 -30.53
CA ILE A 264 33.83 7.64 -30.89
C ILE A 264 35.20 8.25 -31.20
N SER A 265 35.18 9.40 -31.90
CA SER A 265 36.37 10.23 -32.13
C SER A 265 36.37 11.40 -31.15
N VAL A 266 37.40 11.50 -30.32
CA VAL A 266 37.61 12.59 -29.36
C VAL A 266 38.88 13.33 -29.74
N THR A 267 38.86 14.67 -29.79
CA THR A 267 40.03 15.44 -30.26
C THR A 267 40.63 16.29 -29.14
N THR A 268 41.94 16.18 -28.90
CA THR A 268 42.68 17.10 -28.03
C THR A 268 43.23 18.27 -28.84
N THR A 269 43.14 19.48 -28.28
CA THR A 269 43.63 20.70 -28.95
C THR A 269 44.30 21.65 -27.95
N PRO A 270 45.25 22.49 -28.41
CA PRO A 270 45.81 22.58 -29.76
C PRO A 270 47.02 21.66 -29.98
N PHE A 271 47.24 20.68 -29.09
CA PHE A 271 48.41 19.80 -29.15
C PHE A 271 47.97 18.33 -29.14
N ALA A 272 48.81 17.49 -29.74
CA ALA A 272 48.72 16.05 -29.66
C ALA A 272 49.04 15.60 -28.23
N GLU A 273 48.22 14.71 -27.69
CA GLU A 273 48.32 14.26 -26.30
C GLU A 273 48.16 12.75 -26.19
N ARG A 274 48.53 12.21 -25.03
CA ARG A 274 48.18 10.84 -24.66
C ARG A 274 46.94 10.89 -23.80
N GLY A 275 45.96 10.04 -24.11
CA GLY A 275 44.76 9.91 -23.30
C GLY A 275 44.53 8.49 -22.81
N VAL A 276 44.05 8.40 -21.58
CA VAL A 276 43.48 7.19 -21.00
C VAL A 276 42.01 7.45 -20.66
N TYR A 277 41.16 6.45 -20.93
CA TYR A 277 39.72 6.59 -20.87
C TYR A 277 39.08 5.39 -20.18
N ASN A 278 38.14 5.67 -19.28
CA ASN A 278 37.20 4.69 -18.73
C ASN A 278 35.79 5.06 -19.18
N ALA A 279 35.12 4.12 -19.86
CA ALA A 279 33.75 4.29 -20.32
C ALA A 279 32.81 3.31 -19.61
N TYR A 280 31.61 3.79 -19.27
CA TYR A 280 30.56 3.04 -18.59
C TYR A 280 29.26 3.10 -19.39
N ARG A 281 28.52 1.99 -19.37
CA ARG A 281 27.12 1.89 -19.80
C ARG A 281 26.30 1.51 -18.58
N ILE A 282 25.30 2.33 -18.28
CA ILE A 282 24.53 2.25 -17.04
C ILE A 282 23.05 2.23 -17.39
N SER A 283 22.36 1.15 -17.03
CA SER A 283 20.90 1.05 -17.11
C SER A 283 20.25 1.46 -15.79
N GLY A 284 18.95 1.78 -15.80
CA GLY A 284 18.21 2.17 -14.60
C GLY A 284 18.66 3.50 -13.97
N ALA A 285 19.47 4.29 -14.67
CA ALA A 285 19.79 5.66 -14.30
C ALA A 285 18.63 6.58 -14.67
N GLU A 286 18.45 7.63 -13.88
CA GLU A 286 17.51 8.71 -14.19
C GLU A 286 17.94 9.44 -15.48
N ASP A 287 16.96 9.85 -16.30
CA ASP A 287 17.21 10.58 -17.54
C ASP A 287 17.83 11.96 -17.24
N PRO A 288 19.11 12.18 -17.62
CA PRO A 288 19.85 13.39 -17.28
C PRO A 288 19.39 14.64 -18.04
N ILE A 289 18.65 14.47 -19.14
CA ILE A 289 18.10 15.57 -19.95
C ILE A 289 16.83 16.12 -19.30
N ILE A 290 16.01 15.24 -18.70
CA ILE A 290 14.69 15.61 -18.18
C ILE A 290 14.77 16.10 -16.74
N THR A 291 15.59 15.50 -15.89
CA THR A 291 15.63 15.85 -14.46
C THR A 291 16.97 16.41 -14.03
N GLN A 292 18.03 15.60 -14.00
CA GLN A 292 19.36 16.05 -13.58
C GLN A 292 20.51 15.13 -14.02
N PRO A 293 21.65 15.74 -14.41
CA PRO A 293 22.84 14.98 -14.80
C PRO A 293 23.48 14.28 -13.59
N PRO A 294 24.44 13.36 -13.84
CA PRO A 294 25.36 12.88 -12.81
C PRO A 294 25.94 14.02 -11.98
N GLU A 295 25.86 13.89 -10.65
CA GLU A 295 26.40 14.87 -9.73
C GLU A 295 27.81 14.50 -9.30
N VAL A 296 28.66 15.50 -9.12
CA VAL A 296 30.09 15.27 -8.92
C VAL A 296 30.70 16.34 -8.03
N THR A 297 31.66 15.90 -7.22
CA THR A 297 32.63 16.79 -6.57
C THR A 297 34.04 16.29 -6.86
N THR A 298 34.97 17.21 -7.03
CA THR A 298 36.34 16.92 -7.46
C THR A 298 37.36 17.51 -6.50
N PHE A 299 38.51 16.85 -6.35
CA PHE A 299 39.61 17.33 -5.53
C PHE A 299 40.96 17.09 -6.21
N ILE A 300 41.94 17.91 -5.83
CA ILE A 300 43.34 17.73 -6.24
C ILE A 300 44.08 17.12 -5.05
N GLY A 301 44.40 15.83 -5.15
CA GLY A 301 45.01 15.06 -4.06
C GLY A 301 44.48 13.63 -4.00
N ALA A 302 44.91 12.89 -2.97
CA ALA A 302 44.50 11.51 -2.77
C ALA A 302 43.11 11.35 -2.15
N ASN A 303 42.65 12.39 -1.44
CA ASN A 303 41.41 12.34 -0.69
C ASN A 303 40.25 12.58 -1.64
N LEU A 304 39.30 11.64 -1.71
CA LEU A 304 38.07 11.87 -2.44
C LEU A 304 37.22 12.87 -1.66
N PRO A 305 36.66 13.89 -2.34
CA PRO A 305 35.78 14.84 -1.68
C PRO A 305 34.43 14.18 -1.37
N SER A 306 33.82 14.51 -0.23
CA SER A 306 32.46 14.08 0.07
C SER A 306 31.45 14.74 -0.88
N LEU A 307 30.44 13.98 -1.30
CA LEU A 307 29.34 14.43 -2.15
C LEU A 307 28.01 14.31 -1.40
N THR A 308 27.15 15.33 -1.55
CA THR A 308 25.76 15.31 -1.08
C THR A 308 24.87 15.60 -2.29
N PRO A 309 24.40 14.56 -3.01
CA PRO A 309 23.55 14.73 -4.18
C PRO A 309 22.22 15.39 -3.83
N THR A 310 21.57 16.01 -4.81
CA THR A 310 20.20 16.51 -4.67
C THR A 310 19.22 15.35 -4.46
N GLY A 311 18.06 15.61 -3.87
CA GLY A 311 17.02 14.58 -3.69
C GLY A 311 17.21 13.67 -2.47
N GLY A 312 18.22 13.91 -1.62
CA GLY A 312 18.37 13.22 -0.34
C GLY A 312 18.80 11.77 -0.50
N ALA A 313 18.38 10.91 0.43
CA ALA A 313 18.75 9.50 0.40
C ALA A 313 17.97 8.76 -0.70
N LYS A 314 18.69 8.23 -1.69
CA LYS A 314 18.19 7.37 -2.76
C LYS A 314 19.16 6.20 -2.98
N ASP A 315 18.76 5.20 -3.73
CA ASP A 315 19.59 4.07 -4.16
C ASP A 315 20.57 4.48 -5.27
N TYR A 316 21.58 5.28 -4.90
CA TYR A 316 22.61 5.75 -5.83
C TYR A 316 23.60 4.67 -6.22
N LEU A 317 23.99 4.69 -7.48
CA LEU A 317 25.26 4.13 -7.92
C LEU A 317 26.33 5.20 -7.72
N TRP A 318 27.26 4.94 -6.81
CA TRP A 318 28.41 5.80 -6.53
C TRP A 318 29.62 5.35 -7.35
N LEU A 319 30.27 6.30 -8.02
CA LEU A 319 31.55 6.10 -8.69
C LEU A 319 32.61 6.97 -8.02
N VAL A 320 33.78 6.39 -7.83
CA VAL A 320 34.99 7.12 -7.48
C VAL A 320 35.95 7.02 -8.64
N VAL A 321 36.64 8.12 -8.96
CA VAL A 321 37.55 8.21 -10.10
C VAL A 321 38.87 8.81 -9.64
N LEU A 322 39.98 8.27 -10.15
CA LEU A 322 41.35 8.73 -9.96
C LEU A 322 42.03 8.90 -11.32
N GLY A 323 42.53 10.10 -11.59
CA GLY A 323 43.54 10.38 -12.62
C GLY A 323 44.91 10.64 -11.98
N THR A 324 45.98 10.10 -12.56
CA THR A 324 47.35 10.28 -12.04
C THR A 324 48.42 10.00 -13.11
N SER A 325 49.64 10.53 -12.93
CA SER A 325 50.66 10.62 -13.98
C SER A 325 51.52 9.37 -14.22
N SER A 326 51.35 8.25 -13.50
CA SER A 326 52.26 7.10 -13.72
C SER A 326 51.89 5.76 -13.09
N SER A 327 50.94 5.70 -12.16
CA SER A 327 50.62 4.44 -11.47
C SER A 327 49.29 4.47 -10.78
N GLY A 328 48.64 3.30 -10.78
CA GLY A 328 47.40 3.06 -10.10
C GLY A 328 47.41 3.15 -8.57
N GLY A 329 46.25 3.42 -8.01
CA GLY A 329 45.91 3.30 -6.60
C GLY A 329 44.94 2.14 -6.34
N ALA A 330 44.77 1.80 -5.07
CA ALA A 330 43.70 0.92 -4.63
C ALA A 330 42.46 1.76 -4.31
N PRO A 331 41.26 1.33 -4.75
CA PRO A 331 40.03 2.05 -4.45
C PRO A 331 39.76 2.09 -2.94
N PRO A 332 38.94 3.05 -2.47
CA PRO A 332 38.57 3.14 -1.08
C PRO A 332 37.81 1.90 -0.59
N ALA A 333 37.75 1.72 0.73
CA ALA A 333 37.04 0.58 1.32
C ALA A 333 35.57 0.53 0.86
N ASN A 334 35.09 -0.69 0.58
CA ASN A 334 33.73 -0.97 0.08
C ASN A 334 33.43 -0.56 -1.36
N TYR A 335 34.41 0.01 -2.08
CA TYR A 335 34.33 0.15 -3.53
C TYR A 335 34.93 -1.08 -4.21
N GLY A 336 34.23 -1.59 -5.22
CA GLY A 336 34.63 -2.77 -5.98
C GLY A 336 34.50 -2.56 -7.48
N ASN A 337 34.68 -3.66 -8.24
CA ASN A 337 34.60 -3.67 -9.71
C ASN A 337 35.45 -2.57 -10.36
N GLU A 338 36.71 -2.52 -9.95
CA GLU A 338 37.68 -1.53 -10.43
C GLU A 338 37.87 -1.64 -11.95
N VAL A 339 37.82 -0.49 -12.61
CA VAL A 339 38.19 -0.31 -14.01
C VAL A 339 39.46 0.52 -14.03
N SER A 340 40.55 -0.06 -14.53
CA SER A 340 41.85 0.59 -14.58
C SER A 340 42.44 0.50 -15.98
N VAL A 341 43.00 1.61 -16.44
CA VAL A 341 43.78 1.70 -17.66
C VAL A 341 45.04 2.51 -17.36
N ILE A 342 46.17 1.94 -17.74
CA ILE A 342 47.49 2.50 -17.46
C ILE A 342 48.24 2.62 -18.79
N ASN A 343 48.82 3.79 -19.01
CA ASN A 343 49.76 4.07 -20.09
C ASN A 343 50.93 4.89 -19.53
N PHE A 344 51.04 6.16 -19.93
CA PHE A 344 51.98 7.10 -19.34
C PHE A 344 51.36 7.71 -18.09
N ASN A 345 50.12 8.17 -18.21
CA ASN A 345 49.17 8.42 -17.15
C ASN A 345 48.28 7.19 -16.89
N SER A 346 47.49 7.24 -15.82
CA SER A 346 46.53 6.20 -15.45
C SER A 346 45.20 6.79 -15.04
N MET A 347 44.15 6.06 -15.41
CA MET A 347 42.78 6.36 -15.04
C MET A 347 42.15 5.14 -14.40
N GLU A 348 41.57 5.37 -13.23
CA GLU A 348 40.99 4.33 -12.41
C GLU A 348 39.64 4.78 -11.89
N SER A 349 38.74 3.83 -11.80
CA SER A 349 37.45 4.08 -11.20
C SER A 349 36.90 2.83 -10.56
N ALA A 350 36.19 2.98 -9.45
CA ALA A 350 35.54 1.89 -8.76
C ALA A 350 34.12 2.32 -8.37
N ARG A 351 33.27 1.35 -8.05
CA ARG A 351 31.85 1.61 -7.84
C ARG A 351 31.30 0.95 -6.59
N ARG A 352 30.20 1.51 -6.10
CA ARG A 352 29.42 0.98 -4.99
C ARG A 352 27.95 1.37 -5.14
N GLU A 353 27.07 0.44 -4.80
CA GLU A 353 25.63 0.69 -4.63
C GLU A 353 25.36 1.02 -3.16
N LEU A 354 24.78 2.18 -2.88
CA LEU A 354 24.48 2.60 -1.51
C LEU A 354 23.31 3.58 -1.43
N ASN A 355 22.33 3.26 -0.60
CA ASN A 355 21.29 4.20 -0.17
C ASN A 355 21.87 5.20 0.85
N ALA A 356 22.12 6.43 0.42
CA ALA A 356 22.64 7.47 1.30
C ALA A 356 22.31 8.87 0.79
N ALA A 357 22.10 9.82 1.70
CA ALA A 357 21.94 11.24 1.33
C ALA A 357 23.28 11.95 1.03
N SER A 358 24.39 11.33 1.42
CA SER A 358 25.75 11.82 1.22
C SER A 358 26.72 10.65 1.32
N GLU A 359 27.84 10.75 0.61
CA GLU A 359 28.91 9.77 0.64
C GLU A 359 30.26 10.48 0.86
N ASP A 360 31.08 9.89 1.72
CA ASP A 360 32.49 10.21 1.89
C ASP A 360 33.29 8.93 1.65
N PRO A 361 33.84 8.74 0.44
CA PRO A 361 34.48 7.49 0.08
C PRO A 361 35.79 7.23 0.86
N GLY A 362 36.44 8.26 1.40
CA GLY A 362 37.82 8.20 1.89
C GLY A 362 38.85 8.32 0.77
N ASP A 363 40.05 7.77 0.96
CA ASP A 363 41.19 8.02 0.07
C ASP A 363 41.40 6.88 -0.94
N TYR A 364 41.85 7.24 -2.15
CA TYR A 364 42.54 6.30 -3.03
C TYR A 364 43.95 6.02 -2.47
N ALA A 365 44.15 4.80 -1.97
CA ALA A 365 45.43 4.40 -1.37
C ALA A 365 46.48 4.12 -2.46
N GLY A 366 47.75 4.52 -2.25
CA GLY A 366 48.77 4.33 -3.30
C GLY A 366 48.65 5.35 -4.42
N GLY A 367 48.92 5.01 -5.68
CA GLY A 367 48.84 5.96 -6.81
C GLY A 367 50.10 6.80 -7.05
N GLY A 368 50.20 7.33 -8.27
CA GLY A 368 51.30 8.19 -8.70
C GLY A 368 51.22 9.61 -8.14
N ALA A 369 52.09 10.48 -8.64
CA ALA A 369 51.99 11.92 -8.38
C ALA A 369 50.77 12.53 -9.10
N ASN A 370 50.48 13.81 -8.82
CA ASN A 370 49.52 14.60 -9.60
C ASN A 370 48.12 13.98 -9.64
N LYS A 371 47.58 13.70 -8.44
CA LYS A 371 46.31 12.99 -8.29
C LYS A 371 45.14 13.94 -8.46
N LEU A 372 44.21 13.55 -9.32
CA LEU A 372 42.92 14.18 -9.52
C LEU A 372 41.85 13.18 -9.14
N THR A 373 40.98 13.53 -8.20
CA THR A 373 39.95 12.62 -7.69
C THR A 373 38.56 13.19 -7.89
N ALA A 374 37.59 12.31 -8.09
CA ALA A 374 36.18 12.68 -8.18
C ALA A 374 35.29 11.65 -7.48
N THR A 375 34.29 12.13 -6.74
CA THR A 375 33.18 11.35 -6.22
C THR A 375 31.95 11.72 -7.03
N ILE A 376 31.26 10.72 -7.59
CA ILE A 376 30.15 10.89 -8.52
C ILE A 376 28.96 10.08 -8.03
N ALA A 377 27.76 10.68 -8.07
CA ALA A 377 26.50 10.01 -7.80
C ALA A 377 25.67 9.92 -9.07
N ILE A 378 25.23 8.71 -9.40
CA ILE A 378 24.26 8.45 -10.48
C ILE A 378 22.91 8.22 -9.84
N HIS A 379 21.94 9.07 -10.20
CA HIS A 379 20.58 8.99 -9.67
C HIS A 379 19.88 7.73 -10.18
N PRO A 380 19.21 6.95 -9.30
CA PRO A 380 18.30 5.91 -9.74
C PRO A 380 17.16 6.54 -10.51
N PHE A 381 16.69 5.85 -11.56
CA PHE A 381 15.43 6.19 -12.20
C PHE A 381 14.37 6.32 -11.10
N PRO A 382 13.60 7.44 -11.04
CA PRO A 382 12.62 7.62 -10.00
C PRO A 382 11.67 6.44 -10.02
N ALA A 383 11.31 5.91 -8.84
CA ALA A 383 10.12 5.06 -8.74
C ALA A 383 9.00 5.79 -9.49
N ARG A 384 8.29 5.11 -10.39
CA ARG A 384 7.19 5.69 -11.16
C ARG A 384 6.01 5.96 -10.22
N ASP A 385 6.19 6.88 -9.28
CA ASP A 385 5.12 7.45 -8.50
C ASP A 385 4.52 8.60 -9.31
N SER A 386 3.39 8.30 -9.93
CA SER A 386 2.44 9.21 -10.60
C SER A 386 2.52 9.26 -12.14
N PRO A 387 1.40 9.02 -12.84
CA PRO A 387 1.28 9.33 -14.25
C PRO A 387 1.15 10.85 -14.45
N ILE A 388 1.76 11.34 -15.53
CA ILE A 388 1.51 12.67 -16.11
C ILE A 388 0.19 12.63 -16.89
#